data_AF-A0AA51U5U1-F1
#
_entry.id   AF-A0AA51U5U1-F1
#
_cell.length_a   1.000
_cell.length_b   1.000
_cell.length_c   1.000
_cell.angle_alpha   90.00
_cell.angle_beta   90.00
_cell.angle_gamma   90.00
#
_symmetry.space_group_name_H-M   'P 1'
#
loop_
_entity.id
_entity.type
_entity.pdbx_description
1 polymer ?
#
loop_
_entity_poly.entity_id
_entity_poly.type
_entity_poly.pdbx_seq_one_letter_code
_entity_poly.pdbx_strand_id
1 'polypeptide(L)'
;MNHPHRLIVPATLAAILSLLPAIAHADVIAETTEAIKERFLETLEPQEITQAEPGDFEALLTDEERALFAQGYISFEVDEPVTVYIFRDARLDEVGEPFWLYEEGFEKTEFSAEAYQQDFDVWTRDYPAGEIGLGVHALRVVREHYFIGVTPQGEIAEADVANIEPDYLEAGVLEQGALTYVDRTVTLDAISPELEGMTLVRTPSDRRPAAAIYGAFHETDYPASATPDQIFLTITEDPRDSIAVNWRTDTSVTEQAVALWEADDYNSPNRSEPRIIAAETVLVESPRVVNQREVHRHSALVEDLEPGTHYVYAVGSEEAGWSSVAEFETARNGEHPMSFIYIGDVQEGFLRFESVMDAALRERPDADLLVFGGDLVSRGNDADQWDEFFAALGDAGRSIPLATIPGNHEYLPDNDPYTYRNLFRLPDNGPEGMPSGLAYSFEFGGNTFVMLDSNEWNGEQAEWLLEVLADADDDFTFVFTHHAAYTSRPGRYYAGVTENWMPIWEESGVVSMVFQGHDHAYTRTYPMLDGEISDADDGGIYYVLSSAGDKFYEIEDHDYIELAVEETQMFQVIDVMRDDRVIYRAFDVDGDEHDRVEIEK
;
A
#
# COMPACT_ATOMS: atom_id res chain seq x y z
N MET A 1 23.51 -34.92 -19.26
CA MET A 1 22.54 -35.05 -20.38
C MET A 1 21.96 -33.66 -20.56
N ASN A 2 22.38 -32.99 -21.63
CA ASN A 2 22.13 -31.57 -21.85
C ASN A 2 20.81 -31.39 -22.60
N HIS A 3 19.94 -30.55 -22.06
CA HIS A 3 18.98 -29.80 -22.86
C HIS A 3 18.91 -28.36 -22.30
N PRO A 4 19.29 -27.34 -23.09
CA PRO A 4 18.87 -25.98 -22.82
C PRO A 4 17.57 -25.72 -23.57
N HIS A 5 16.52 -25.34 -22.84
CA HIS A 5 15.37 -24.66 -23.43
C HIS A 5 15.79 -23.21 -23.70
N ARG A 6 16.13 -22.93 -24.95
CA ARG A 6 16.11 -21.57 -25.49
C ARG A 6 14.65 -21.18 -25.65
N LEU A 7 14.20 -20.17 -24.90
CA LEU A 7 12.99 -19.43 -25.23
C LEU A 7 13.25 -18.73 -26.57
N ILE A 8 12.53 -19.21 -27.59
CA ILE A 8 12.44 -18.60 -28.90
C ILE A 8 11.30 -17.60 -28.78
N VAL A 9 11.62 -16.30 -28.72
CA VAL A 9 10.64 -15.24 -28.95
C VAL A 9 10.09 -15.40 -30.36
N PRO A 10 8.79 -15.67 -30.59
CA PRO A 10 8.26 -15.66 -31.92
C PRO A 10 7.86 -14.23 -32.29
N ALA A 11 8.41 -13.74 -33.39
CA ALA A 11 7.88 -12.59 -34.12
C ALA A 11 6.41 -12.87 -34.50
N THR A 12 5.46 -12.39 -33.69
CA THR A 12 4.03 -12.61 -33.92
C THR A 12 3.14 -11.47 -33.44
N LEU A 13 3.62 -10.21 -33.40
CA LEU A 13 2.70 -9.07 -33.24
C LEU A 13 2.04 -8.69 -34.58
N ALA A 14 2.82 -8.66 -35.66
CA ALA A 14 2.35 -8.26 -37.00
C ALA A 14 1.29 -9.19 -37.66
N ALA A 15 1.08 -10.40 -37.14
CA ALA A 15 0.10 -11.34 -37.68
C ALA A 15 -1.28 -11.22 -37.02
N ILE A 16 -1.36 -10.68 -35.80
CA ILE A 16 -2.61 -10.52 -35.04
C ILE A 16 -3.39 -9.29 -35.52
N LEU A 17 -2.71 -8.22 -35.93
CA LEU A 17 -3.35 -6.97 -36.39
C LEU A 17 -4.15 -7.07 -37.70
N SER A 18 -4.04 -8.17 -38.47
CA SER A 18 -4.67 -8.24 -39.80
C SER A 18 -6.06 -8.85 -39.85
N LEU A 19 -6.57 -9.42 -38.74
CA LEU A 19 -7.88 -10.07 -38.65
C LEU A 19 -8.33 -10.16 -37.18
N LEU A 20 -8.98 -9.12 -36.64
CA LEU A 20 -9.69 -9.23 -35.36
C LEU A 20 -11.11 -8.68 -35.46
N PRO A 21 -12.13 -9.56 -35.43
CA PRO A 21 -13.39 -9.24 -34.77
C PRO A 21 -13.22 -9.42 -33.25
N ALA A 22 -13.70 -8.44 -32.48
CA ALA A 22 -14.07 -8.49 -31.06
C ALA A 22 -13.25 -9.46 -30.16
N ILE A 23 -12.00 -9.09 -29.88
CA ILE A 23 -11.36 -9.37 -28.59
C ILE A 23 -11.52 -8.08 -27.79
N ALA A 24 -11.91 -8.16 -26.52
CA ALA A 24 -12.24 -7.00 -25.69
C ALA A 24 -11.14 -5.92 -25.78
N HIS A 25 -11.49 -4.74 -26.31
CA HIS A 25 -10.56 -3.66 -26.64
C HIS A 25 -9.66 -3.25 -25.46
N ALA A 26 -10.17 -3.34 -24.23
CA ALA A 26 -9.43 -3.01 -23.01
C ALA A 26 -8.25 -3.95 -22.71
N ASP A 27 -8.35 -5.23 -23.07
CA ASP A 27 -7.28 -6.21 -22.82
C ASP A 27 -6.10 -5.98 -23.77
N VAL A 28 -6.38 -5.60 -25.02
CA VAL A 28 -5.35 -5.26 -26.02
C VAL A 28 -4.57 -4.01 -25.62
N ILE A 29 -5.23 -3.00 -25.06
CA ILE A 29 -4.59 -1.76 -24.61
C ILE A 29 -3.64 -2.05 -23.44
N ALA A 30 -4.08 -2.82 -22.46
CA ALA A 30 -3.23 -3.21 -21.33
C ALA A 30 -2.02 -4.04 -21.78
N GLU A 31 -2.23 -5.07 -22.60
CA GLU A 31 -1.14 -5.90 -23.15
C GLU A 31 -0.14 -5.07 -23.96
N THR A 32 -0.62 -4.15 -24.80
CA THR A 32 0.24 -3.25 -25.58
C THR A 32 1.02 -2.30 -24.69
N THR A 33 0.38 -1.79 -23.63
CA THR A 33 1.03 -0.89 -22.65
C THR A 33 2.18 -1.60 -21.95
N GLU A 34 1.99 -2.85 -21.51
CA GLU A 34 3.07 -3.65 -20.90
C GLU A 34 4.18 -3.96 -21.90
N ALA A 35 3.86 -4.28 -23.16
CA ALA A 35 4.87 -4.47 -24.20
C ALA A 35 5.69 -3.20 -24.48
N ILE A 36 5.06 -2.02 -24.43
CA ILE A 36 5.77 -0.73 -24.56
C ILE A 36 6.71 -0.50 -23.38
N LYS A 37 6.22 -0.74 -22.15
CA LYS A 37 7.02 -0.64 -20.91
C LYS A 37 8.25 -1.55 -20.96
N GLU A 38 8.06 -2.82 -21.33
CA GLU A 38 9.17 -3.78 -21.50
C GLU A 38 10.16 -3.29 -22.56
N ARG A 39 9.67 -2.83 -23.72
CA ARG A 39 10.55 -2.27 -24.76
C ARG A 39 11.36 -1.09 -24.24
N PHE A 40 10.73 -0.17 -23.49
CA PHE A 40 11.43 0.99 -22.94
C PHE A 40 12.53 0.57 -21.96
N LEU A 41 12.26 -0.40 -21.07
CA LEU A 41 13.26 -0.99 -20.18
C LEU A 41 14.44 -1.65 -20.93
N GLU A 42 14.20 -2.23 -22.11
CA GLU A 42 15.24 -2.88 -22.91
C GLU A 42 16.06 -1.91 -23.77
N THR A 43 15.51 -0.73 -24.09
CA THR A 43 16.06 0.16 -25.13
C THR A 43 16.54 1.51 -24.63
N LEU A 44 16.10 1.93 -23.45
CA LEU A 44 16.45 3.21 -22.83
C LEU A 44 17.31 2.98 -21.58
N GLU A 45 18.19 3.93 -21.28
CA GLU A 45 18.89 3.98 -20.00
C GLU A 45 17.93 4.41 -18.87
N PRO A 46 18.14 3.97 -17.61
CA PRO A 46 17.29 4.33 -16.47
C PRO A 46 16.92 5.81 -16.37
N GLN A 47 17.90 6.70 -16.55
CA GLN A 47 17.71 8.15 -16.50
C GLN A 47 16.85 8.69 -17.65
N GLU A 48 16.91 8.06 -18.83
CA GLU A 48 16.05 8.44 -19.97
C GLU A 48 14.58 8.08 -19.71
N ILE A 49 14.33 7.04 -18.90
CA ILE A 49 12.98 6.62 -18.52
C ILE A 49 12.42 7.52 -17.41
N THR A 50 13.19 7.74 -16.35
CA THR A 50 12.69 8.46 -15.15
C THR A 50 12.65 9.97 -15.31
N GLN A 51 13.43 10.53 -16.24
CA GLN A 51 13.42 11.96 -16.56
C GLN A 51 12.66 12.28 -17.85
N ALA A 52 12.01 11.28 -18.47
CA ALA A 52 11.15 11.51 -19.63
C ALA A 52 10.06 12.51 -19.27
N GLU A 53 9.75 13.42 -20.19
CA GLU A 53 8.53 14.21 -20.19
C GLU A 53 7.43 13.46 -20.95
N PRO A 54 6.13 13.77 -20.77
CA PRO A 54 5.04 13.07 -21.46
C PRO A 54 5.24 12.93 -22.98
N GLY A 55 5.74 13.99 -23.64
CA GLY A 55 6.01 13.99 -25.08
C GLY A 55 7.17 13.09 -25.53
N ASP A 56 8.08 12.71 -24.63
CA ASP A 56 9.22 11.84 -24.97
C ASP A 56 8.74 10.42 -25.21
N PHE A 57 7.89 9.88 -24.33
CA PHE A 57 7.30 8.55 -24.53
C PHE A 57 6.37 8.49 -25.73
N GLU A 58 5.59 9.54 -25.97
CA GLU A 58 4.76 9.64 -27.16
C GLU A 58 5.59 9.53 -28.45
N ALA A 59 6.76 10.17 -28.50
CA ALA A 59 7.64 10.14 -29.67
C ALA A 59 8.28 8.77 -29.91
N LEU A 60 8.28 7.89 -28.90
CA LEU A 60 8.81 6.54 -28.96
C LEU A 60 7.74 5.47 -29.26
N LEU A 61 6.47 5.86 -29.33
CA LEU A 61 5.41 4.98 -29.81
C LEU A 61 5.60 4.68 -31.30
N THR A 62 5.38 3.43 -31.68
CA THR A 62 5.29 3.05 -33.09
C THR A 62 4.00 3.59 -33.71
N ASP A 63 3.95 3.69 -35.04
CA ASP A 63 2.73 4.14 -35.74
C ASP A 63 1.50 3.28 -35.39
N GLU A 64 1.69 1.97 -35.18
CA GLU A 64 0.62 1.03 -34.81
C GLU A 64 0.13 1.26 -33.38
N GLU A 65 1.04 1.42 -32.41
CA GLU A 65 0.70 1.71 -31.01
C GLU A 65 0.04 3.07 -30.86
N ARG A 66 0.56 4.07 -31.57
CA ARG A 66 0.00 5.43 -31.57
C ARG A 66 -1.42 5.43 -32.12
N ALA A 67 -1.67 4.73 -33.23
CA ALA A 67 -3.00 4.58 -33.79
C ALA A 67 -3.97 3.84 -32.85
N LEU A 68 -3.50 2.75 -32.23
CA LEU A 68 -4.28 2.00 -31.24
C LEU A 68 -4.64 2.88 -30.03
N PHE A 69 -3.68 3.62 -29.49
CA PHE A 69 -3.93 4.51 -28.35
C PHE A 69 -4.77 5.73 -28.71
N ALA A 70 -4.83 6.14 -29.99
CA ALA A 70 -5.63 7.28 -30.42
C ALA A 70 -7.10 6.94 -30.71
N GLN A 71 -7.40 5.70 -31.11
CA GLN A 71 -8.75 5.36 -31.61
C GLN A 71 -9.29 4.01 -31.11
N GLY A 72 -8.46 3.18 -30.48
CA GLY A 72 -8.79 1.78 -30.16
C GLY A 72 -9.21 1.52 -28.72
N TYR A 73 -9.42 2.56 -27.89
CA TYR A 73 -9.75 2.38 -26.47
C TYR A 73 -11.26 2.26 -26.23
N ILE A 74 -12.03 3.17 -26.82
CA ILE A 74 -13.50 3.16 -26.80
C ILE A 74 -14.00 3.28 -28.22
N SER A 75 -15.03 2.52 -28.59
CA SER A 75 -15.72 2.73 -29.86
C SER A 75 -17.23 2.61 -29.74
N PHE A 76 -17.94 3.23 -30.68
CA PHE A 76 -19.38 3.10 -30.82
C PHE A 76 -19.81 3.47 -32.24
N GLU A 77 -21.00 3.06 -32.64
CA GLU A 77 -21.59 3.38 -33.94
C GLU A 77 -22.69 4.45 -33.80
N VAL A 78 -22.72 5.35 -34.78
CA VAL A 78 -23.79 6.34 -34.96
C VAL A 78 -24.37 6.24 -36.36
N ASP A 79 -25.68 6.40 -36.49
CA ASP A 79 -26.41 6.26 -37.77
C ASP A 79 -26.47 7.57 -38.59
N GLU A 80 -26.17 8.71 -37.95
CA GLU A 80 -26.15 10.04 -38.54
C GLU A 80 -24.87 10.82 -38.18
N PRO A 81 -24.56 11.92 -38.88
CA PRO A 81 -23.47 12.81 -38.47
C PRO A 81 -23.71 13.42 -37.08
N VAL A 82 -22.70 13.35 -36.23
CA VAL A 82 -22.74 13.80 -34.82
C VAL A 82 -21.58 14.73 -34.51
N THR A 83 -21.73 15.52 -33.45
CA THR A 83 -20.64 16.19 -32.77
C THR A 83 -20.38 15.45 -31.45
N VAL A 84 -19.12 15.05 -31.24
CA VAL A 84 -18.66 14.33 -30.05
C VAL A 84 -17.91 15.31 -29.14
N TYR A 85 -18.25 15.26 -27.85
CA TYR A 85 -17.66 16.05 -26.78
C TYR A 85 -16.91 15.14 -25.80
N ILE A 86 -15.67 15.49 -25.47
CA ILE A 86 -14.86 14.81 -24.47
C ILE A 86 -14.74 15.73 -23.26
N PHE A 87 -15.28 15.29 -22.13
CA PHE A 87 -15.17 15.95 -20.84
C PHE A 87 -13.92 15.42 -20.16
N ARG A 88 -12.85 16.20 -20.17
CA ARG A 88 -11.52 15.80 -19.72
C ARG A 88 -11.22 16.46 -18.39
N ASP A 89 -10.66 15.70 -17.45
CA ASP A 89 -10.12 16.20 -16.19
C ASP A 89 -9.14 17.36 -16.47
N ALA A 90 -9.50 18.58 -16.02
CA ALA A 90 -8.78 19.80 -16.37
C ALA A 90 -7.33 19.82 -15.87
N ARG A 91 -6.98 19.00 -14.88
CA ARG A 91 -5.60 18.89 -14.37
C ARG A 91 -4.64 18.30 -15.40
N LEU A 92 -5.13 17.65 -16.45
CA LEU A 92 -4.30 17.19 -17.56
C LEU A 92 -3.56 18.35 -18.26
N ASP A 93 -4.04 19.60 -18.13
CA ASP A 93 -3.29 20.78 -18.60
C ASP A 93 -1.91 20.94 -17.90
N GLU A 94 -1.79 20.50 -16.65
CA GLU A 94 -0.56 20.63 -15.86
C GLU A 94 0.44 19.50 -16.10
N VAL A 95 -0.06 18.35 -16.56
CA VAL A 95 0.70 17.08 -16.54
C VAL A 95 0.80 16.38 -17.89
N GLY A 96 0.23 16.97 -18.94
CA GLY A 96 0.26 16.45 -20.30
C GLY A 96 -1.12 16.01 -20.76
N GLU A 97 -1.57 16.60 -21.86
CA GLU A 97 -2.87 16.33 -22.46
C GLU A 97 -2.83 15.01 -23.24
N PRO A 98 -3.96 14.28 -23.36
CA PRO A 98 -4.01 13.09 -24.19
C PRO A 98 -3.70 13.46 -25.66
N PHE A 99 -2.56 13.00 -26.17
CA PHE A 99 -2.03 13.41 -27.48
C PHE A 99 -3.04 13.28 -28.61
N TRP A 100 -3.89 12.26 -28.53
CA TRP A 100 -4.87 11.93 -29.56
C TRP A 100 -5.93 13.01 -29.71
N LEU A 101 -6.25 13.82 -28.69
CA LEU A 101 -7.24 14.90 -28.82
C LEU A 101 -6.86 15.83 -29.98
N TYR A 102 -5.62 16.32 -30.01
CA TYR A 102 -5.17 17.21 -31.08
C TYR A 102 -4.93 16.48 -32.40
N GLU A 103 -4.36 15.27 -32.36
CA GLU A 103 -4.05 14.51 -33.58
C GLU A 103 -5.30 14.08 -34.33
N GLU A 104 -6.33 13.74 -33.58
CA GLU A 104 -7.65 13.46 -34.10
C GLU A 104 -8.40 14.76 -34.45
N GLY A 105 -7.90 15.94 -34.09
CA GLY A 105 -8.49 17.21 -34.47
C GLY A 105 -9.72 17.59 -33.63
N PHE A 106 -9.73 17.20 -32.36
CA PHE A 106 -10.59 17.83 -31.37
C PHE A 106 -10.13 19.27 -31.07
N GLU A 107 -11.09 20.14 -30.82
CA GLU A 107 -10.86 21.54 -30.47
C GLU A 107 -11.39 21.83 -29.05
N LYS A 108 -10.59 22.49 -28.20
CA LYS A 108 -11.01 22.92 -26.86
C LYS A 108 -12.10 23.98 -26.98
N THR A 109 -13.18 23.80 -26.23
CA THR A 109 -14.32 24.73 -26.20
C THR A 109 -14.24 25.69 -25.01
N GLU A 110 -15.20 26.61 -24.91
CA GLU A 110 -15.39 27.44 -23.71
C GLU A 110 -16.28 26.78 -22.64
N PHE A 111 -16.76 25.57 -22.91
CA PHE A 111 -17.65 24.84 -22.00
C PHE A 111 -16.86 24.09 -20.92
N SER A 112 -17.55 23.84 -19.81
CA SER A 112 -17.06 23.07 -18.68
C SER A 112 -18.17 22.24 -18.02
N ALA A 113 -17.74 21.27 -17.21
CA ALA A 113 -18.56 20.55 -16.25
C ALA A 113 -17.82 20.39 -14.92
N GLU A 114 -18.57 20.12 -13.85
CA GLU A 114 -18.03 19.83 -12.51
C GLU A 114 -18.62 18.50 -12.03
N ALA A 115 -17.76 17.61 -11.54
CA ALA A 115 -18.17 16.37 -10.89
C ALA A 115 -17.16 15.98 -9.80
N TYR A 116 -17.63 15.58 -8.62
CA TYR A 116 -16.78 15.13 -7.51
C TYR A 116 -15.75 16.18 -7.07
N GLN A 117 -16.16 17.45 -7.04
CA GLN A 117 -15.30 18.60 -6.74
C GLN A 117 -14.11 18.73 -7.72
N GLN A 118 -14.25 18.19 -8.94
CA GLN A 118 -13.25 18.30 -10.01
C GLN A 118 -13.84 19.02 -11.21
N ASP A 119 -13.02 19.89 -11.80
CA ASP A 119 -13.34 20.60 -13.03
C ASP A 119 -12.99 19.75 -14.27
N PHE A 120 -13.91 19.74 -15.23
CA PHE A 120 -13.73 19.13 -16.54
C PHE A 120 -13.80 20.21 -17.62
N ASP A 121 -12.78 20.26 -18.47
CA ASP A 121 -12.85 21.01 -19.72
C ASP A 121 -13.42 20.16 -20.86
N VAL A 122 -13.96 20.83 -21.87
CA VAL A 122 -14.71 20.16 -22.93
C VAL A 122 -14.05 20.37 -24.28
N TRP A 123 -13.78 19.26 -24.95
CA TRP A 123 -13.20 19.19 -26.29
C TRP A 123 -14.22 18.66 -27.28
N THR A 124 -14.24 19.17 -28.51
CA THR A 124 -15.27 18.79 -29.51
C THR A 124 -14.69 18.40 -30.85
N ARG A 125 -15.32 17.45 -31.54
CA ARG A 125 -15.04 17.08 -32.93
C ARG A 125 -16.30 16.59 -33.66
N ASP A 126 -16.42 16.95 -34.93
CA ASP A 126 -17.48 16.48 -35.81
C ASP A 126 -17.13 15.15 -36.49
N TYR A 127 -18.08 14.21 -36.51
CA TYR A 127 -17.95 12.90 -37.15
C TYR A 127 -19.08 12.64 -38.15
N PRO A 128 -18.79 11.98 -39.28
CA PRO A 128 -19.84 11.41 -40.14
C PRO A 128 -20.51 10.21 -39.46
N ALA A 129 -21.66 9.79 -40.00
CA ALA A 129 -22.27 8.51 -39.63
C ALA A 129 -21.30 7.33 -39.83
N GLY A 130 -21.30 6.38 -38.91
CA GLY A 130 -20.44 5.21 -38.92
C GLY A 130 -19.84 4.89 -37.54
N GLU A 131 -18.78 4.11 -37.55
CA GLU A 131 -17.99 3.76 -36.37
C GLU A 131 -17.09 4.93 -35.96
N ILE A 132 -17.09 5.24 -34.66
CA ILE A 132 -16.26 6.25 -34.03
C ILE A 132 -15.36 5.54 -33.02
N GLY A 133 -14.05 5.76 -33.14
CA GLY A 133 -13.04 5.31 -32.18
C GLY A 133 -12.46 6.50 -31.40
N LEU A 134 -12.24 6.29 -30.11
CA LEU A 134 -11.69 7.28 -29.17
C LEU A 134 -10.47 6.68 -28.45
N GLY A 135 -9.56 7.56 -28.06
CA GLY A 135 -8.27 7.17 -27.52
C GLY A 135 -8.28 6.86 -26.03
N VAL A 136 -7.12 6.38 -25.57
CA VAL A 136 -6.86 6.09 -24.16
C VAL A 136 -7.00 7.34 -23.31
N HIS A 137 -7.26 7.16 -22.02
CA HIS A 137 -7.40 8.28 -21.10
C HIS A 137 -6.20 9.22 -21.10
N ALA A 138 -5.01 8.70 -20.81
CA ALA A 138 -3.73 9.39 -20.90
C ALA A 138 -2.60 8.34 -20.80
N LEU A 139 -1.37 8.72 -21.16
CA LEU A 139 -0.19 7.88 -20.93
C LEU A 139 0.32 7.92 -19.48
N ARG A 140 -0.50 8.43 -18.55
CA ARG A 140 -0.19 8.59 -17.12
C ARG A 140 -1.47 8.49 -16.31
N VAL A 141 -1.34 8.26 -15.01
CA VAL A 141 -2.49 8.27 -14.10
C VAL A 141 -2.83 9.70 -13.68
N VAL A 142 -4.09 10.09 -13.87
CA VAL A 142 -4.71 11.26 -13.22
C VAL A 142 -5.98 10.82 -12.49
N ARG A 143 -6.62 11.73 -11.75
CA ARG A 143 -7.63 11.34 -10.76
C ARG A 143 -8.99 10.99 -11.37
N GLU A 144 -9.41 11.58 -12.48
CA GLU A 144 -10.73 11.26 -13.06
C GLU A 144 -10.66 10.90 -14.56
N HIS A 145 -11.39 9.86 -14.96
CA HIS A 145 -11.46 9.44 -16.37
C HIS A 145 -12.32 10.43 -17.17
N TYR A 146 -12.08 10.58 -18.47
CA TYR A 146 -12.98 11.37 -19.31
C TYR A 146 -14.35 10.68 -19.49
N PHE A 147 -15.41 11.44 -19.69
CA PHE A 147 -16.71 10.93 -20.17
C PHE A 147 -17.11 11.63 -21.47
N ILE A 148 -18.11 11.11 -22.17
CA ILE A 148 -18.39 11.48 -23.57
C ILE A 148 -19.81 12.01 -23.71
N GLY A 149 -19.95 13.17 -24.35
CA GLY A 149 -21.24 13.68 -24.84
C GLY A 149 -21.36 13.50 -26.34
N VAL A 150 -22.54 13.15 -26.84
CA VAL A 150 -22.82 13.01 -28.28
C VAL A 150 -24.11 13.74 -28.62
N THR A 151 -24.06 14.59 -29.63
CA THR A 151 -25.24 15.29 -30.16
C THR A 151 -25.34 15.12 -31.68
N PRO A 152 -26.54 14.92 -32.24
CA PRO A 152 -26.74 14.98 -33.69
C PRO A 152 -26.44 16.37 -34.25
N GLN A 153 -25.92 16.45 -35.48
CA GLN A 153 -25.80 17.72 -36.21
C GLN A 153 -27.09 18.14 -36.94
N GLY A 154 -28.05 17.21 -37.03
CA GLY A 154 -29.32 17.38 -37.75
C GLY A 154 -30.48 17.89 -36.89
N GLU A 155 -31.71 17.69 -37.36
CA GLU A 155 -32.95 18.04 -36.62
C GLU A 155 -33.37 16.96 -35.61
N ILE A 156 -32.56 15.90 -35.42
CA ILE A 156 -32.84 14.83 -34.46
C ILE A 156 -32.51 15.32 -33.04
N ALA A 157 -33.38 14.97 -32.10
CA ALA A 157 -33.30 15.43 -30.71
C ALA A 157 -32.21 14.71 -29.89
N GLU A 158 -31.85 13.48 -30.24
CA GLU A 158 -30.92 12.63 -29.47
C GLU A 158 -30.17 11.70 -30.43
N ALA A 159 -28.87 11.46 -30.18
CA ALA A 159 -28.06 10.59 -31.03
C ALA A 159 -28.32 9.12 -30.68
N ASP A 160 -28.57 8.28 -31.70
CA ASP A 160 -28.62 6.83 -31.53
C ASP A 160 -27.19 6.28 -31.50
N VAL A 161 -26.71 6.01 -30.29
CA VAL A 161 -25.38 5.45 -30.03
C VAL A 161 -25.54 3.95 -29.78
N ALA A 162 -25.01 3.14 -30.70
CA ALA A 162 -25.13 1.68 -30.67
C ALA A 162 -23.76 1.01 -30.67
N ASN A 163 -23.72 -0.30 -30.41
CA ASN A 163 -22.52 -1.13 -30.45
C ASN A 163 -21.34 -0.52 -29.66
N ILE A 164 -21.64 -0.02 -28.47
CA ILE A 164 -20.64 0.61 -27.59
C ILE A 164 -19.69 -0.48 -27.10
N GLU A 165 -18.40 -0.25 -27.31
CA GLU A 165 -17.31 -1.10 -26.88
C GLU A 165 -16.33 -0.28 -26.02
N PRO A 166 -15.86 -0.83 -24.89
CA PRO A 166 -16.23 -2.15 -24.34
C PRO A 166 -17.68 -2.22 -23.81
N ASP A 167 -18.23 -3.43 -23.72
CA ASP A 167 -19.64 -3.71 -23.39
C ASP A 167 -20.12 -3.26 -22.00
N TYR A 168 -19.19 -2.89 -21.12
CA TYR A 168 -19.48 -2.32 -19.80
C TYR A 168 -19.78 -0.82 -19.82
N LEU A 169 -19.60 -0.13 -20.95
CA LEU A 169 -19.96 1.28 -21.10
C LEU A 169 -21.47 1.43 -21.24
N GLU A 170 -22.03 2.47 -20.63
CA GLU A 170 -23.47 2.69 -20.64
C GLU A 170 -23.85 4.07 -21.17
N ALA A 171 -24.86 4.13 -22.03
CA ALA A 171 -25.45 5.36 -22.51
C ALA A 171 -26.54 5.87 -21.54
N GLY A 172 -26.64 7.18 -21.40
CA GLY A 172 -27.66 7.88 -20.63
C GLY A 172 -27.88 9.29 -21.17
N VAL A 173 -28.54 10.12 -20.38
CA VAL A 173 -28.78 11.53 -20.71
C VAL A 173 -27.79 12.39 -19.94
N LEU A 174 -27.16 13.33 -20.64
CA LEU A 174 -26.26 14.30 -20.06
C LEU A 174 -27.06 15.43 -19.40
N GLU A 175 -27.19 15.38 -18.08
CA GLU A 175 -27.90 16.39 -17.29
C GLU A 175 -27.29 16.52 -15.90
N GLN A 176 -27.55 17.65 -15.22
CA GLN A 176 -27.14 17.82 -13.84
C GLN A 176 -27.73 16.70 -12.96
N GLY A 177 -26.89 16.08 -12.14
CA GLY A 177 -27.24 14.94 -11.30
C GLY A 177 -27.13 13.57 -11.99
N ALA A 178 -26.83 13.51 -13.29
CA ALA A 178 -26.54 12.26 -13.96
C ALA A 178 -25.24 11.63 -13.43
N LEU A 179 -25.20 10.30 -13.38
CA LEU A 179 -23.98 9.57 -13.02
C LEU A 179 -22.94 9.71 -14.16
N THR A 180 -21.69 10.00 -13.84
CA THR A 180 -20.62 10.14 -14.84
C THR A 180 -19.97 8.81 -15.20
N TYR A 181 -19.85 7.90 -14.23
CA TYR A 181 -19.12 6.64 -14.37
C TYR A 181 -20.04 5.42 -14.19
N VAL A 182 -19.63 4.29 -14.75
CA VAL A 182 -20.36 3.00 -14.61
C VAL A 182 -20.00 2.24 -13.34
N ASP A 183 -18.83 2.51 -12.76
CA ASP A 183 -18.23 1.81 -11.61
C ASP A 183 -18.18 2.68 -10.34
N ARG A 184 -18.59 3.95 -10.41
CA ARG A 184 -18.65 4.86 -9.25
C ARG A 184 -19.96 5.64 -9.20
N THR A 185 -20.42 5.90 -7.98
CA THR A 185 -21.56 6.78 -7.69
C THR A 185 -21.15 8.25 -7.67
N VAL A 186 -20.59 8.74 -8.78
CA VAL A 186 -20.24 10.15 -8.97
C VAL A 186 -21.28 10.79 -9.88
N THR A 187 -21.85 11.92 -9.44
CA THR A 187 -22.84 12.69 -10.20
C THR A 187 -22.24 13.97 -10.77
N LEU A 188 -22.80 14.45 -11.87
CA LEU A 188 -22.52 15.80 -12.39
C LEU A 188 -23.10 16.86 -11.46
N ASP A 189 -22.22 17.63 -10.85
CA ASP A 189 -22.54 18.72 -9.92
C ASP A 189 -23.00 19.97 -10.70
N ALA A 190 -22.33 20.26 -11.81
CA ALA A 190 -22.67 21.35 -12.73
C ALA A 190 -22.25 21.02 -14.18
N ILE A 191 -22.94 21.64 -15.15
CA ILE A 191 -22.60 21.53 -16.57
C ILE A 191 -23.01 22.80 -17.33
N SER A 192 -22.28 23.13 -18.39
CA SER A 192 -22.67 24.20 -19.32
C SER A 192 -24.05 23.93 -19.93
N PRO A 193 -25.01 24.87 -19.90
CA PRO A 193 -26.39 24.62 -20.34
C PRO A 193 -26.54 24.17 -21.79
N GLU A 194 -25.60 24.52 -22.65
CA GLU A 194 -25.55 24.13 -24.06
C GLU A 194 -25.33 22.62 -24.26
N LEU A 195 -24.84 21.93 -23.23
CA LEU A 195 -24.54 20.51 -23.24
C LEU A 195 -25.67 19.66 -22.63
N GLU A 196 -26.69 20.28 -22.03
CA GLU A 196 -27.81 19.54 -21.43
C GLU A 196 -28.64 18.80 -22.49
N GLY A 197 -28.98 17.55 -22.18
CA GLY A 197 -29.82 16.69 -23.01
C GLY A 197 -29.09 15.90 -24.09
N MET A 198 -27.76 16.01 -24.19
CA MET A 198 -26.95 15.16 -25.07
C MET A 198 -26.97 13.70 -24.62
N THR A 199 -26.65 12.78 -25.52
CA THR A 199 -26.37 11.39 -25.15
C THR A 199 -25.05 11.35 -24.37
N LEU A 200 -25.08 10.88 -23.12
CA LEU A 200 -23.90 10.67 -22.28
C LEU A 200 -23.44 9.21 -22.41
N VAL A 201 -22.21 8.97 -22.84
CA VAL A 201 -21.57 7.65 -22.70
C VAL A 201 -20.67 7.67 -21.46
N ARG A 202 -21.05 6.87 -20.47
CA ARG A 202 -20.38 6.78 -19.16
C ARG A 202 -19.21 5.80 -19.25
N THR A 203 -18.06 6.21 -18.72
CA THR A 203 -16.81 5.43 -18.70
C THR A 203 -16.56 4.80 -17.32
N PRO A 204 -15.66 3.81 -17.19
CA PRO A 204 -15.19 3.36 -15.90
C PRO A 204 -14.09 4.30 -15.36
N SER A 205 -14.23 4.71 -14.10
CA SER A 205 -13.17 5.40 -13.36
C SER A 205 -11.94 4.50 -13.19
N ASP A 206 -12.11 3.20 -12.96
CA ASP A 206 -10.98 2.36 -12.53
C ASP A 206 -10.06 1.93 -13.68
N ARG A 207 -10.41 2.26 -14.93
CA ARG A 207 -9.56 2.00 -16.12
C ARG A 207 -8.64 3.17 -16.49
N ARG A 208 -8.59 4.25 -15.69
CA ARG A 208 -7.62 5.36 -15.84
C ARG A 208 -6.16 4.93 -16.05
N PRO A 209 -5.62 3.89 -15.36
CA PRO A 209 -4.22 3.49 -15.54
C PRO A 209 -3.97 2.58 -16.76
N ALA A 210 -5.00 2.24 -17.56
CA ALA A 210 -4.89 1.21 -18.61
C ALA A 210 -3.78 1.45 -19.65
N ALA A 211 -3.42 2.71 -19.89
CA ALA A 211 -2.33 3.10 -20.79
C ALA A 211 -1.21 3.88 -20.10
N ALA A 212 -1.16 3.87 -18.76
CA ALA A 212 -0.17 4.63 -18.01
C ALA A 212 1.23 4.04 -18.17
N ILE A 213 2.12 4.80 -18.79
CA ILE A 213 3.55 4.49 -18.98
C ILE A 213 4.41 5.49 -18.21
N TYR A 214 4.02 6.77 -18.25
CA TYR A 214 4.69 7.82 -17.51
C TYR A 214 4.50 7.64 -16.00
N GLY A 215 5.60 7.73 -15.26
CA GLY A 215 5.61 7.50 -13.82
C GLY A 215 5.43 6.04 -13.42
N ALA A 216 5.48 5.09 -14.37
CA ALA A 216 5.47 3.66 -14.07
C ALA A 216 6.83 3.12 -13.60
N PHE A 217 7.89 3.94 -13.71
CA PHE A 217 9.26 3.59 -13.41
C PHE A 217 9.90 4.64 -12.50
N HIS A 218 10.74 4.17 -11.58
CA HIS A 218 11.34 4.96 -10.52
C HIS A 218 12.84 4.64 -10.39
N GLU A 219 13.62 5.58 -9.87
CA GLU A 219 14.98 5.32 -9.39
C GLU A 219 14.95 5.29 -7.86
N THR A 220 15.77 4.43 -7.25
CA THR A 220 16.07 4.52 -5.82
C THR A 220 17.32 5.37 -5.60
N ASP A 221 17.30 6.23 -4.59
CA ASP A 221 18.48 6.95 -4.10
C ASP A 221 19.42 6.06 -3.27
N TYR A 222 19.00 4.83 -2.96
CA TYR A 222 19.70 3.88 -2.10
C TYR A 222 20.02 2.55 -2.82
N PRO A 223 20.74 2.56 -3.97
CA PRO A 223 21.06 1.33 -4.66
C PRO A 223 21.91 0.41 -3.76
N ALA A 224 21.42 -0.80 -3.52
CA ALA A 224 22.14 -1.87 -2.83
C ALA A 224 23.54 -2.11 -3.43
N SER A 225 24.43 -2.60 -2.56
CA SER A 225 25.79 -3.00 -2.90
C SER A 225 26.11 -4.36 -2.29
N ALA A 226 27.32 -4.89 -2.52
CA ALA A 226 27.77 -6.10 -1.84
C ALA A 226 27.89 -5.95 -0.31
N THR A 227 27.90 -4.71 0.22
CA THR A 227 27.91 -4.48 1.67
C THR A 227 26.49 -4.57 2.22
N PRO A 228 26.26 -5.33 3.32
CA PRO A 228 24.95 -5.39 3.96
C PRO A 228 24.40 -4.02 4.36
N ASP A 229 23.17 -3.73 3.95
CA ASP A 229 22.39 -2.56 4.37
C ASP A 229 20.97 -2.96 4.77
N GLN A 230 20.17 -1.98 5.21
CA GLN A 230 18.79 -2.17 5.70
C GLN A 230 18.71 -3.33 6.70
N ILE A 231 19.58 -3.28 7.71
CA ILE A 231 19.67 -4.31 8.75
C ILE A 231 18.59 -4.02 9.79
N PHE A 232 17.67 -4.95 10.00
CA PHE A 232 16.65 -4.80 11.03
C PHE A 232 16.25 -6.13 11.67
N LEU A 233 15.65 -6.03 12.85
CA LEU A 233 15.18 -7.14 13.66
C LEU A 233 13.66 -7.28 13.54
N THR A 234 13.17 -8.50 13.50
CA THR A 234 11.73 -8.80 13.59
C THR A 234 11.46 -9.77 14.72
N ILE A 235 10.26 -9.64 15.31
CA ILE A 235 9.77 -10.57 16.32
C ILE A 235 9.61 -11.98 15.74
N THR A 236 9.67 -12.97 16.63
CA THR A 236 9.41 -14.39 16.35
C THR A 236 8.26 -14.88 17.21
N GLU A 237 7.84 -16.14 17.06
CA GLU A 237 6.78 -16.74 17.88
C GLU A 237 7.09 -16.63 19.38
N ASP A 238 8.36 -16.83 19.75
CA ASP A 238 8.85 -16.67 21.13
C ASP A 238 10.09 -15.77 21.18
N PRO A 239 9.92 -14.46 21.46
CA PRO A 239 11.03 -13.51 21.54
C PRO A 239 11.94 -13.70 22.78
N ARG A 240 11.63 -14.66 23.65
CA ARG A 240 12.47 -15.01 24.81
C ARG A 240 13.68 -15.83 24.39
N ASP A 241 13.56 -16.65 23.36
CA ASP A 241 14.61 -17.57 22.92
C ASP A 241 14.98 -17.44 21.44
N SER A 242 14.31 -16.55 20.70
CA SER A 242 14.60 -16.35 19.29
C SER A 242 14.41 -14.90 18.81
N ILE A 243 15.10 -14.56 17.72
CA ILE A 243 14.90 -13.32 16.98
C ILE A 243 15.20 -13.55 15.49
N ALA A 244 14.56 -12.80 14.61
CA ALA A 244 14.88 -12.80 13.19
C ALA A 244 15.70 -11.55 12.82
N VAL A 245 16.82 -11.76 12.13
CA VAL A 245 17.68 -10.68 11.59
C VAL A 245 17.51 -10.64 10.08
N ASN A 246 17.18 -9.47 9.53
CA ASN A 246 16.91 -9.26 8.10
C ASN A 246 17.84 -8.18 7.53
N TRP A 247 18.32 -8.34 6.29
CA TRP A 247 19.15 -7.35 5.60
C TRP A 247 19.14 -7.54 4.09
N ARG A 248 19.77 -6.60 3.37
CA ARG A 248 19.85 -6.58 1.91
C ARG A 248 21.30 -6.52 1.42
N THR A 249 21.55 -7.10 0.24
CA THR A 249 22.72 -6.80 -0.61
C THR A 249 22.33 -6.75 -2.08
N ASP A 250 23.27 -6.34 -2.93
CA ASP A 250 23.18 -6.61 -4.36
C ASP A 250 23.24 -8.12 -4.68
N THR A 251 22.95 -8.45 -5.94
CA THR A 251 22.86 -9.84 -6.41
C THR A 251 24.22 -10.55 -6.58
N SER A 252 25.34 -9.86 -6.33
CA SER A 252 26.68 -10.48 -6.40
C SER A 252 26.98 -11.36 -5.19
N VAL A 253 26.25 -11.19 -4.08
CA VAL A 253 26.46 -11.89 -2.81
C VAL A 253 25.42 -12.99 -2.63
N THR A 254 25.83 -14.25 -2.62
CA THR A 254 24.90 -15.39 -2.50
C THR A 254 24.93 -16.07 -1.13
N GLU A 255 25.97 -15.84 -0.34
CA GLU A 255 26.15 -16.44 1.00
C GLU A 255 26.31 -15.34 2.04
N GLN A 256 25.50 -15.42 3.10
CA GLN A 256 25.56 -14.51 4.23
C GLN A 256 25.23 -15.25 5.52
N ALA A 257 25.61 -14.66 6.66
CA ALA A 257 25.37 -15.19 7.98
C ALA A 257 25.24 -14.07 9.02
N VAL A 258 24.72 -14.43 10.20
CA VAL A 258 24.84 -13.67 11.44
C VAL A 258 26.00 -14.23 12.25
N ALA A 259 26.90 -13.36 12.70
CA ALA A 259 27.87 -13.66 13.75
C ALA A 259 27.34 -13.11 15.08
N LEU A 260 27.16 -13.97 16.07
CA LEU A 260 26.51 -13.66 17.34
C LEU A 260 27.42 -13.94 18.54
N TRP A 261 27.39 -13.07 19.54
CA TRP A 261 28.00 -13.24 20.85
C TRP A 261 27.01 -12.83 21.95
N GLU A 262 27.09 -13.43 23.12
CA GLU A 262 26.58 -12.79 24.33
C GLU A 262 27.41 -11.53 24.64
N ALA A 263 26.77 -10.45 25.05
CA ALA A 263 27.43 -9.16 25.25
C ALA A 263 28.56 -9.21 26.29
N ASP A 264 28.39 -9.99 27.36
CA ASP A 264 29.42 -10.19 28.39
C ASP A 264 30.67 -10.89 27.84
N ASP A 265 30.52 -11.84 26.92
CA ASP A 265 31.66 -12.49 26.25
C ASP A 265 32.31 -11.57 25.22
N TYR A 266 31.52 -10.85 24.42
CA TYR A 266 32.04 -9.89 23.43
C TYR A 266 32.96 -8.84 24.07
N ASN A 267 32.56 -8.32 25.22
CA ASN A 267 33.28 -7.31 25.98
C ASN A 267 34.48 -7.86 26.79
N SER A 268 34.66 -9.19 26.81
CA SER A 268 35.77 -9.84 27.52
C SER A 268 37.10 -9.70 26.76
N PRO A 269 38.24 -9.50 27.46
CA PRO A 269 39.57 -9.54 26.84
C PRO A 269 39.90 -10.88 26.16
N ASN A 270 39.20 -11.96 26.54
CA ASN A 270 39.36 -13.30 25.99
C ASN A 270 38.06 -13.79 25.32
N ARG A 271 37.39 -12.92 24.54
CA ARG A 271 36.16 -13.25 23.81
C ARG A 271 36.29 -14.54 23.00
N SER A 272 35.21 -15.31 22.96
CA SER A 272 35.12 -16.51 22.13
C SER A 272 34.87 -16.19 20.65
N GLU A 273 34.98 -17.22 19.80
CA GLU A 273 34.53 -17.12 18.41
C GLU A 273 32.98 -17.00 18.39
N PRO A 274 32.42 -16.21 17.46
CA PRO A 274 30.96 -16.05 17.37
C PRO A 274 30.27 -17.37 17.06
N ARG A 275 29.01 -17.49 17.49
CA ARG A 275 28.07 -18.42 16.87
C ARG A 275 27.75 -17.90 15.46
N ILE A 276 27.94 -18.73 14.44
CA ILE A 276 27.61 -18.39 13.05
C ILE A 276 26.28 -19.04 12.69
N ILE A 277 25.31 -18.22 12.29
CA ILE A 277 23.98 -18.64 11.85
C ILE A 277 23.85 -18.30 10.36
N ALA A 278 23.70 -19.31 9.52
CA ALA A 278 23.56 -19.09 8.08
C ALA A 278 22.24 -18.38 7.75
N ALA A 279 22.27 -17.48 6.79
CA ALA A 279 21.07 -16.80 6.29
C ALA A 279 20.39 -17.58 5.17
N GLU A 280 19.07 -17.48 5.11
CA GLU A 280 18.31 -17.76 3.91
C GLU A 280 18.37 -16.53 2.99
N THR A 281 18.65 -16.76 1.70
CA THR A 281 18.76 -15.71 0.69
C THR A 281 17.67 -15.89 -0.36
N VAL A 282 16.93 -14.83 -0.66
CA VAL A 282 15.93 -14.79 -1.72
C VAL A 282 16.24 -13.65 -2.70
N LEU A 283 16.02 -13.90 -3.99
CA LEU A 283 16.04 -12.86 -5.02
C LEU A 283 14.70 -12.15 -4.99
N VAL A 284 14.73 -10.83 -4.80
CA VAL A 284 13.55 -9.97 -4.86
C VAL A 284 13.67 -9.09 -6.09
N GLU A 285 12.64 -9.16 -6.93
CA GLU A 285 12.53 -8.36 -8.15
C GLU A 285 11.62 -7.15 -7.90
N SER A 286 12.07 -5.97 -8.29
CA SER A 286 11.25 -4.76 -8.37
C SER A 286 11.39 -4.17 -9.77
N PRO A 287 10.59 -4.64 -10.74
CA PRO A 287 10.79 -4.32 -12.15
C PRO A 287 10.61 -2.83 -12.45
N ARG A 288 9.91 -2.09 -11.58
CA ARG A 288 9.67 -0.65 -11.70
C ARG A 288 10.84 0.21 -11.24
N VAL A 289 11.78 -0.33 -10.46
CA VAL A 289 12.97 0.40 -9.97
C VAL A 289 14.14 0.23 -10.94
N VAL A 290 14.32 1.16 -11.87
CA VAL A 290 15.12 0.96 -13.09
C VAL A 290 16.63 0.91 -12.86
N ASN A 291 17.14 1.58 -11.83
CA ASN A 291 18.56 1.54 -11.46
C ASN A 291 18.90 0.39 -10.49
N GLN A 292 17.90 -0.35 -10.02
CA GLN A 292 18.04 -1.52 -9.15
C GLN A 292 16.79 -2.42 -9.24
N ARG A 293 16.75 -3.26 -10.28
CA ARG A 293 15.58 -4.12 -10.51
C ARG A 293 15.59 -5.42 -9.69
N GLU A 294 16.74 -5.79 -9.17
CA GLU A 294 16.95 -7.05 -8.47
C GLU A 294 17.87 -6.82 -7.27
N VAL A 295 17.51 -7.41 -6.13
CA VAL A 295 18.34 -7.43 -4.92
C VAL A 295 18.28 -8.80 -4.27
N HIS A 296 19.27 -9.12 -3.45
CA HIS A 296 19.15 -10.23 -2.52
C HIS A 296 18.67 -9.72 -1.16
N ARG A 297 17.59 -10.34 -0.66
CA ARG A 297 17.17 -10.22 0.74
C ARG A 297 17.64 -11.44 1.50
N HIS A 298 18.16 -11.19 2.69
CA HIS A 298 18.68 -12.20 3.58
C HIS A 298 17.91 -12.16 4.89
N SER A 299 17.57 -13.34 5.41
CA SER A 299 17.02 -13.48 6.76
C SER A 299 17.70 -14.62 7.51
N ALA A 300 17.92 -14.45 8.80
CA ALA A 300 18.43 -15.52 9.66
C ALA A 300 17.57 -15.59 10.93
N LEU A 301 16.97 -16.75 11.17
CA LEU A 301 16.33 -17.07 12.45
C LEU A 301 17.41 -17.50 13.44
N VAL A 302 17.56 -16.73 14.51
CA VAL A 302 18.55 -16.96 15.56
C VAL A 302 17.83 -17.57 16.76
N GLU A 303 17.90 -18.89 16.90
CA GLU A 303 17.21 -19.65 17.96
C GLU A 303 18.13 -19.98 19.15
N ASP A 304 17.63 -20.71 20.14
CA ASP A 304 18.38 -21.16 21.32
C ASP A 304 19.07 -19.99 22.08
N LEU A 305 18.38 -18.84 22.18
CA LEU A 305 18.83 -17.70 22.97
C LEU A 305 18.40 -17.84 24.44
N GLU A 306 19.16 -17.22 25.34
CA GLU A 306 18.78 -17.13 26.73
C GLU A 306 17.83 -15.94 26.95
N PRO A 307 16.72 -16.09 27.70
CA PRO A 307 15.79 -15.00 27.98
C PRO A 307 16.41 -13.87 28.83
N GLY A 308 16.13 -12.61 28.48
CA GLY A 308 16.64 -11.43 29.19
C GLY A 308 18.14 -11.20 29.02
N THR A 309 18.71 -11.66 27.92
CA THR A 309 20.15 -11.63 27.66
C THR A 309 20.46 -10.65 26.53
N HIS A 310 21.49 -9.84 26.74
CA HIS A 310 22.00 -8.94 25.72
C HIS A 310 22.94 -9.69 24.77
N TYR A 311 22.70 -9.53 23.47
CA TYR A 311 23.51 -10.11 22.42
C TYR A 311 24.13 -9.03 21.55
N VAL A 312 25.37 -9.25 21.11
CA VAL A 312 26.06 -8.46 20.09
C VAL A 312 26.07 -9.27 18.80
N TYR A 313 25.70 -8.65 17.69
CA TYR A 313 25.67 -9.33 16.39
C TYR A 313 26.24 -8.48 15.26
N ALA A 314 26.68 -9.13 14.19
CA ALA A 314 26.98 -8.52 12.89
C ALA A 314 26.47 -9.44 11.77
N VAL A 315 26.14 -8.87 10.62
CA VAL A 315 25.71 -9.63 9.43
C VAL A 315 26.74 -9.53 8.33
N GLY A 316 26.86 -10.57 7.52
CA GLY A 316 27.80 -10.59 6.40
C GLY A 316 28.42 -11.95 6.17
N SER A 317 29.57 -11.95 5.53
CA SER A 317 30.35 -13.16 5.26
C SER A 317 31.85 -12.86 5.23
N GLU A 318 32.69 -13.90 5.25
CA GLU A 318 34.13 -13.70 5.08
C GLU A 318 34.49 -13.10 3.71
N GLU A 319 33.71 -13.40 2.67
CA GLU A 319 33.94 -12.94 1.30
C GLU A 319 33.41 -11.52 1.06
N ALA A 320 32.17 -11.23 1.47
CA ALA A 320 31.54 -9.92 1.29
C ALA A 320 31.94 -8.89 2.36
N GLY A 321 32.47 -9.35 3.50
CA GLY A 321 32.74 -8.54 4.67
C GLY A 321 31.57 -8.55 5.66
N TRP A 322 31.86 -8.09 6.89
CA TRP A 322 30.89 -8.00 7.98
C TRP A 322 30.47 -6.55 8.21
N SER A 323 29.21 -6.35 8.59
CA SER A 323 28.67 -5.05 9.02
C SER A 323 29.36 -4.54 10.29
N SER A 324 29.08 -3.28 10.66
CA SER A 324 29.25 -2.85 12.06
C SER A 324 28.40 -3.73 12.98
N VAL A 325 28.86 -3.90 14.22
CA VAL A 325 28.08 -4.62 15.23
C VAL A 325 26.85 -3.81 15.65
N ALA A 326 25.80 -4.51 16.06
CA ALA A 326 24.63 -3.98 16.74
C ALA A 326 24.29 -4.87 17.94
N GLU A 327 23.39 -4.42 18.80
CA GLU A 327 23.00 -5.10 20.04
C GLU A 327 21.48 -5.17 20.16
N PHE A 328 20.97 -6.24 20.77
CA PHE A 328 19.57 -6.42 21.16
C PHE A 328 19.48 -7.19 22.49
N GLU A 329 18.34 -7.10 23.17
CA GLU A 329 17.99 -7.89 24.36
C GLU A 329 16.82 -8.82 24.02
N THR A 330 16.91 -10.10 24.41
CA THR A 330 15.76 -11.03 24.33
C THR A 330 14.72 -10.72 25.39
N ALA A 331 13.45 -11.04 25.10
CA ALA A 331 12.39 -10.91 26.09
C ALA A 331 12.68 -11.76 27.34
N ARG A 332 12.17 -11.33 28.50
CA ARG A 332 12.41 -12.03 29.77
C ARG A 332 11.35 -13.12 30.00
N ASN A 333 11.68 -14.08 30.86
CA ASN A 333 10.70 -15.07 31.31
C ASN A 333 9.64 -14.45 32.23
N GLY A 334 8.38 -14.86 32.03
CA GLY A 334 7.23 -14.45 32.84
C GLY A 334 6.86 -12.98 32.68
N GLU A 335 5.87 -12.54 33.46
CA GLU A 335 5.39 -11.16 33.46
C GLU A 335 6.48 -10.17 33.86
N HIS A 336 6.65 -9.12 33.05
CA HIS A 336 7.56 -8.02 33.34
C HIS A 336 7.10 -6.74 32.64
N PRO A 337 7.52 -5.55 33.14
CA PRO A 337 7.24 -4.31 32.46
C PRO A 337 7.85 -4.35 31.07
N MET A 338 7.08 -3.85 30.13
CA MET A 338 7.51 -3.71 28.76
C MET A 338 6.90 -2.44 28.18
N SER A 339 7.49 -1.93 27.11
CA SER A 339 6.96 -0.81 26.37
C SER A 339 7.07 -1.05 24.87
N PHE A 340 6.04 -0.62 24.15
CA PHE A 340 6.08 -0.59 22.70
C PHE A 340 5.64 0.76 22.16
N ILE A 341 6.20 1.09 20.99
CA ILE A 341 5.77 2.26 20.21
C ILE A 341 4.88 1.74 19.08
N TYR A 342 3.67 2.26 18.98
CA TYR A 342 2.77 1.97 17.87
C TYR A 342 2.78 3.12 16.85
N ILE A 343 2.86 2.75 15.57
CA ILE A 343 2.89 3.66 14.43
C ILE A 343 1.94 3.12 13.36
N GLY A 344 0.85 3.84 13.09
CA GLY A 344 -0.06 3.57 11.97
C GLY A 344 0.29 4.42 10.75
N ASP A 345 0.03 3.89 9.55
CA ASP A 345 0.01 4.63 8.28
C ASP A 345 1.16 5.62 8.10
N VAL A 346 2.36 5.08 7.87
CA VAL A 346 3.54 5.89 7.53
C VAL A 346 3.38 6.56 6.17
N GLN A 347 2.69 5.89 5.24
CA GLN A 347 2.30 6.31 3.89
C GLN A 347 2.48 7.80 3.58
N GLU A 348 3.17 8.09 2.47
CA GLU A 348 3.55 9.45 2.03
C GLU A 348 4.43 10.21 3.05
N GLY A 349 5.52 10.82 2.55
CA GLY A 349 6.31 11.75 3.37
C GLY A 349 7.36 11.11 4.30
N PHE A 350 8.18 10.18 3.79
CA PHE A 350 9.26 9.53 4.56
C PHE A 350 10.23 10.51 5.26
N LEU A 351 10.48 11.67 4.67
CA LEU A 351 11.26 12.74 5.32
C LEU A 351 10.63 13.23 6.63
N ARG A 352 9.30 13.22 6.72
CA ARG A 352 8.56 13.57 7.95
C ARG A 352 8.45 12.37 8.88
N PHE A 353 8.34 11.16 8.34
CA PHE A 353 8.38 9.95 9.14
C PHE A 353 9.67 9.81 9.95
N GLU A 354 10.83 10.19 9.38
CA GLU A 354 12.10 10.26 10.14
C GLU A 354 11.95 11.14 11.40
N SER A 355 11.25 12.26 11.30
CA SER A 355 10.99 13.15 12.45
C SER A 355 10.04 12.52 13.49
N VAL A 356 9.03 11.77 13.03
CA VAL A 356 8.13 11.01 13.92
C VAL A 356 8.90 9.93 14.67
N MET A 357 9.75 9.18 13.96
CA MET A 357 10.60 8.14 14.56
C MET A 357 11.58 8.74 15.58
N ASP A 358 12.24 9.85 15.24
CA ASP A 358 13.13 10.59 16.14
C ASP A 358 12.40 11.10 17.39
N ALA A 359 11.16 11.56 17.25
CA ALA A 359 10.33 12.00 18.37
C ALA A 359 9.93 10.82 19.26
N ALA A 360 9.50 9.71 18.65
CA ALA A 360 9.12 8.50 19.37
C ALA A 360 10.27 7.91 20.17
N LEU A 361 11.47 7.80 19.58
CA LEU A 361 12.68 7.31 20.25
C LEU A 361 13.24 8.31 21.28
N ARG A 362 12.91 9.60 21.17
CA ARG A 362 13.26 10.58 22.21
C ARG A 362 12.33 10.48 23.41
N GLU A 363 11.04 10.26 23.16
CA GLU A 363 10.06 10.04 24.21
C GLU A 363 10.34 8.71 24.92
N ARG A 364 10.59 7.64 24.15
CA ARG A 364 10.89 6.28 24.63
C ARG A 364 12.13 5.67 24.01
N PRO A 365 13.32 6.09 24.48
CA PRO A 365 14.60 5.57 23.98
C PRO A 365 14.86 4.11 24.39
N ASP A 366 14.09 3.60 25.34
CA ASP A 366 14.16 2.26 25.91
C ASP A 366 12.95 1.38 25.52
N ALA A 367 12.27 1.71 24.42
CA ALA A 367 11.19 0.89 23.90
C ALA A 367 11.68 -0.54 23.58
N ASP A 368 10.90 -1.54 24.01
CA ASP A 368 11.24 -2.96 23.82
C ASP A 368 10.81 -3.46 22.43
N LEU A 369 9.83 -2.80 21.80
CA LEU A 369 9.22 -3.21 20.54
C LEU A 369 8.74 -1.99 19.73
N LEU A 370 8.87 -2.06 18.42
CA LEU A 370 8.17 -1.17 17.48
C LEU A 370 7.05 -1.97 16.79
N VAL A 371 5.83 -1.43 16.77
CA VAL A 371 4.67 -2.07 16.14
C VAL A 371 4.10 -1.18 15.03
N PHE A 372 4.04 -1.70 13.81
CA PHE A 372 3.51 -1.00 12.65
C PHE A 372 2.14 -1.54 12.21
N GLY A 373 1.17 -0.64 12.06
CA GLY A 373 -0.25 -0.95 11.77
C GLY A 373 -0.61 -1.08 10.28
N GLY A 374 0.35 -1.37 9.40
CA GLY A 374 0.13 -1.40 7.94
C GLY A 374 0.26 -0.04 7.26
N ASP A 375 0.28 -0.06 5.92
CA ASP A 375 0.58 1.10 5.07
C ASP A 375 1.92 1.77 5.46
N LEU A 376 2.96 0.95 5.56
CA LEU A 376 4.33 1.39 5.84
C LEU A 376 4.90 2.16 4.64
N VAL A 377 4.42 1.83 3.44
CA VAL A 377 4.80 2.46 2.17
C VAL A 377 3.57 2.70 1.30
N SER A 378 3.66 3.64 0.34
CA SER A 378 2.54 3.93 -0.56
C SER A 378 2.35 2.91 -1.69
N ARG A 379 3.41 2.16 -2.06
CA ARG A 379 3.39 1.12 -3.09
C ARG A 379 4.28 -0.04 -2.67
N GLY A 380 3.67 -1.09 -2.13
CA GLY A 380 4.35 -2.23 -1.54
C GLY A 380 5.33 -2.94 -2.47
N ASN A 381 5.05 -3.06 -3.75
CA ASN A 381 5.93 -3.78 -4.68
C ASN A 381 7.00 -2.92 -5.36
N ASP A 382 7.10 -1.64 -4.99
CA ASP A 382 8.12 -0.73 -5.50
C ASP A 382 9.23 -0.56 -4.44
N ALA A 383 10.41 -1.13 -4.70
CA ALA A 383 11.45 -1.27 -3.68
C ALA A 383 12.05 0.06 -3.21
N ASP A 384 11.98 1.13 -4.03
CA ASP A 384 12.43 2.47 -3.65
C ASP A 384 11.69 3.01 -2.42
N GLN A 385 10.41 2.69 -2.27
CA GLN A 385 9.62 3.13 -1.11
C GLN A 385 10.10 2.47 0.19
N TRP A 386 10.48 1.20 0.13
CA TRP A 386 11.07 0.50 1.27
C TRP A 386 12.46 1.01 1.59
N ASP A 387 13.22 1.41 0.58
CA ASP A 387 14.52 2.02 0.79
C ASP A 387 14.41 3.33 1.58
N GLU A 388 13.43 4.17 1.25
CA GLU A 388 13.11 5.38 2.00
C GLU A 388 12.60 5.07 3.42
N PHE A 389 11.73 4.07 3.58
CA PHE A 389 11.26 3.62 4.88
C PHE A 389 12.42 3.18 5.80
N PHE A 390 13.33 2.33 5.31
CA PHE A 390 14.46 1.85 6.10
C PHE A 390 15.51 2.94 6.35
N ALA A 391 15.65 3.91 5.45
CA ALA A 391 16.47 5.09 5.69
C ALA A 391 15.91 5.93 6.85
N ALA A 392 14.58 6.13 6.90
CA ALA A 392 13.90 6.85 7.97
C ALA A 392 13.83 6.07 9.30
N LEU A 393 13.72 4.74 9.25
CA LEU A 393 13.80 3.88 10.45
C LEU A 393 15.18 3.95 11.10
N GLY A 394 16.23 4.13 10.29
CA GLY A 394 17.59 4.31 10.76
C GLY A 394 18.12 3.15 11.59
N ASP A 395 18.95 3.46 12.59
CA ASP A 395 19.58 2.46 13.44
C ASP A 395 18.61 1.78 14.44
N ALA A 396 17.39 2.30 14.60
CA ALA A 396 16.41 1.73 15.54
C ALA A 396 16.07 0.29 15.21
N GLY A 397 15.88 -0.02 13.92
CA GLY A 397 15.60 -1.39 13.46
C GLY A 397 16.72 -2.38 13.80
N ARG A 398 17.96 -1.93 14.01
CA ARG A 398 19.10 -2.80 14.35
C ARG A 398 19.12 -3.23 15.82
N SER A 399 18.29 -2.62 16.67
CA SER A 399 18.32 -2.83 18.11
C SER A 399 16.96 -3.06 18.75
N ILE A 400 15.88 -2.55 18.15
CA ILE A 400 14.52 -2.75 18.61
C ILE A 400 13.80 -3.65 17.60
N PRO A 401 13.28 -4.82 18.01
CA PRO A 401 12.53 -5.68 17.12
C PRO A 401 11.27 -4.99 16.61
N LEU A 402 10.92 -5.32 15.35
CA LEU A 402 9.71 -4.87 14.70
C LEU A 402 8.65 -5.98 14.72
N ALA A 403 7.40 -5.59 14.95
CA ALA A 403 6.21 -6.35 14.59
C ALA A 403 5.38 -5.51 13.62
N THR A 404 4.85 -6.11 12.56
CA THR A 404 4.07 -5.38 11.55
C THR A 404 2.99 -6.25 10.90
N ILE A 405 1.93 -5.62 10.44
CA ILE A 405 0.91 -6.20 9.55
C ILE A 405 0.93 -5.46 8.20
N PRO A 406 0.49 -6.08 7.10
CA PRO A 406 0.28 -5.35 5.86
C PRO A 406 -0.99 -4.50 5.93
N GLY A 407 -0.93 -3.30 5.36
CA GLY A 407 -2.08 -2.52 4.94
C GLY A 407 -2.41 -2.76 3.48
N ASN A 408 -3.36 -2.01 2.93
CA ASN A 408 -3.77 -2.21 1.54
C ASN A 408 -2.72 -1.70 0.55
N HIS A 409 -1.83 -0.80 0.96
CA HIS A 409 -0.76 -0.32 0.10
C HIS A 409 0.40 -1.29 -0.05
N GLU A 410 0.62 -2.20 0.91
CA GLU A 410 1.56 -3.30 0.75
C GLU A 410 1.17 -4.25 -0.40
N TYR A 411 -0.12 -4.36 -0.70
CA TYR A 411 -0.64 -5.16 -1.82
C TYR A 411 -0.51 -4.44 -3.17
N LEU A 412 -0.24 -3.13 -3.19
CA LEU A 412 -0.22 -2.36 -4.43
C LEU A 412 1.10 -2.47 -5.20
N PRO A 413 1.04 -2.36 -6.53
CA PRO A 413 -0.18 -2.28 -7.36
C PRO A 413 -0.73 -3.64 -7.82
N ASP A 414 -0.08 -4.74 -7.45
CA ASP A 414 -0.28 -6.06 -8.07
C ASP A 414 -1.31 -6.96 -7.34
N ASN A 415 -1.92 -6.45 -6.26
CA ASN A 415 -2.80 -7.18 -5.34
C ASN A 415 -2.14 -8.43 -4.73
N ASP A 416 -0.84 -8.35 -4.47
CA ASP A 416 -0.02 -9.35 -3.77
C ASP A 416 1.09 -8.60 -3.01
N PRO A 417 1.26 -8.81 -1.69
CA PRO A 417 2.27 -8.12 -0.89
C PRO A 417 3.64 -8.82 -1.05
N TYR A 418 4.06 -9.01 -2.29
CA TYR A 418 5.24 -9.79 -2.67
C TYR A 418 6.49 -9.27 -1.95
N THR A 419 6.76 -7.97 -2.06
CA THR A 419 7.97 -7.40 -1.45
C THR A 419 7.90 -7.49 0.08
N TYR A 420 6.78 -7.13 0.70
CA TYR A 420 6.57 -7.25 2.15
C TYR A 420 6.90 -8.65 2.68
N ARG A 421 6.37 -9.71 2.04
CA ARG A 421 6.62 -11.11 2.44
C ARG A 421 8.08 -11.55 2.28
N ASN A 422 8.85 -10.90 1.41
CA ASN A 422 10.27 -11.17 1.22
C ASN A 422 11.19 -10.23 2.02
N LEU A 423 10.63 -9.17 2.64
CA LEU A 423 11.34 -8.27 3.54
C LEU A 423 11.31 -8.79 4.97
N PHE A 424 10.12 -9.08 5.47
CA PHE A 424 9.89 -9.33 6.88
C PHE A 424 9.80 -10.83 7.14
N ARG A 425 10.79 -11.40 7.83
CA ARG A 425 10.64 -12.71 8.45
C ARG A 425 9.87 -12.56 9.76
N LEU A 426 8.57 -12.83 9.71
CA LEU A 426 7.65 -12.74 10.85
C LEU A 426 7.25 -14.16 11.32
N PRO A 427 6.55 -14.29 12.46
CA PRO A 427 6.09 -15.58 12.95
C PRO A 427 5.23 -16.34 11.93
N ASP A 428 5.33 -17.68 11.94
CA ASP A 428 4.66 -18.59 11.00
C ASP A 428 3.58 -19.44 11.69
N ASN A 429 2.90 -18.83 12.67
CA ASN A 429 1.86 -19.46 13.47
C ASN A 429 0.44 -18.95 13.14
N GLY A 430 0.27 -18.33 11.97
CA GLY A 430 -1.02 -17.87 11.45
C GLY A 430 -1.95 -19.00 10.99
N PRO A 431 -3.11 -18.65 10.39
CA PRO A 431 -4.07 -19.63 9.90
C PRO A 431 -3.50 -20.57 8.83
N GLU A 432 -3.92 -21.83 8.86
CA GLU A 432 -3.48 -22.83 7.86
C GLU A 432 -3.88 -22.39 6.45
N GLY A 433 -2.91 -22.38 5.53
CA GLY A 433 -3.13 -22.03 4.12
C GLY A 433 -2.91 -20.57 3.78
N MET A 434 -2.68 -19.70 4.77
CA MET A 434 -2.27 -18.32 4.57
C MET A 434 -0.74 -18.21 4.42
N PRO A 435 -0.22 -17.29 3.59
CA PRO A 435 1.20 -16.99 3.59
C PRO A 435 1.70 -16.54 4.97
N SER A 436 2.89 -17.01 5.34
CA SER A 436 3.56 -16.66 6.59
C SER A 436 3.69 -15.15 6.80
N GLY A 437 3.57 -14.70 8.05
CA GLY A 437 3.81 -13.30 8.44
C GLY A 437 2.73 -12.29 8.04
N LEU A 438 1.64 -12.70 7.40
CA LEU A 438 0.50 -11.82 7.13
C LEU A 438 -0.44 -11.73 8.32
N ALA A 439 -0.63 -12.84 9.03
CA ALA A 439 -1.37 -12.91 10.28
C ALA A 439 -0.66 -13.86 11.24
N TYR A 440 -0.51 -13.46 12.50
CA TYR A 440 0.27 -14.19 13.48
C TYR A 440 0.04 -13.66 14.90
N SER A 441 0.48 -14.41 15.89
CA SER A 441 0.48 -13.95 17.28
C SER A 441 1.82 -14.21 17.95
N PHE A 442 2.11 -13.47 19.01
CA PHE A 442 3.29 -13.72 19.84
C PHE A 442 3.03 -13.24 21.27
N GLU A 443 3.78 -13.80 22.21
CA GLU A 443 3.80 -13.35 23.60
C GLU A 443 4.99 -12.42 23.85
N PHE A 444 4.76 -11.27 24.50
CA PHE A 444 5.83 -10.41 24.96
C PHE A 444 5.50 -9.83 26.34
N GLY A 445 6.38 -10.03 27.33
CA GLY A 445 6.15 -9.48 28.65
C GLY A 445 5.03 -10.12 29.47
N GLY A 446 4.48 -11.27 29.04
CA GLY A 446 3.23 -11.83 29.58
C GLY A 446 1.96 -11.19 28.98
N ASN A 447 2.07 -10.65 27.77
CA ASN A 447 0.98 -10.03 27.02
C ASN A 447 0.87 -10.69 25.64
N THR A 448 -0.35 -10.88 25.16
CA THR A 448 -0.62 -11.44 23.83
C THR A 448 -0.74 -10.33 22.80
N PHE A 449 -0.02 -10.46 21.69
CA PHE A 449 -0.15 -9.59 20.52
C PHE A 449 -0.76 -10.40 19.38
N VAL A 450 -1.86 -9.90 18.81
CA VAL A 450 -2.57 -10.56 17.71
C VAL A 450 -2.56 -9.67 16.49
N MET A 451 -1.93 -10.15 15.42
CA MET A 451 -1.67 -9.41 14.19
C MET A 451 -2.55 -10.01 13.09
N LEU A 452 -3.48 -9.22 12.54
CA LEU A 452 -4.47 -9.67 11.55
C LEU A 452 -4.32 -8.94 10.22
N ASP A 453 -4.31 -9.69 9.12
CA ASP A 453 -4.32 -9.12 7.78
C ASP A 453 -5.74 -8.74 7.37
N SER A 454 -6.07 -7.47 7.61
CA SER A 454 -7.34 -6.89 7.22
C SER A 454 -7.47 -6.60 5.71
N ASN A 455 -6.66 -7.17 4.82
CA ASN A 455 -6.93 -7.17 3.38
C ASN A 455 -7.70 -8.42 2.94
N GLU A 456 -7.63 -9.50 3.73
CA GLU A 456 -8.32 -10.76 3.48
C GLU A 456 -9.23 -11.15 4.64
N TRP A 457 -10.53 -10.95 4.52
CA TRP A 457 -11.45 -11.11 5.65
C TRP A 457 -12.07 -12.51 5.66
N ASN A 458 -11.20 -13.50 5.60
CA ASN A 458 -11.57 -14.89 5.36
C ASN A 458 -11.99 -15.61 6.65
N GLY A 459 -12.61 -16.79 6.50
CA GLY A 459 -13.07 -17.59 7.62
C GLY A 459 -11.92 -18.21 8.40
N GLU A 460 -10.80 -18.46 7.73
CA GLU A 460 -9.59 -19.05 8.31
C GLU A 460 -9.01 -18.16 9.43
N GLN A 461 -8.89 -16.84 9.21
CA GLN A 461 -8.44 -15.89 10.24
C GLN A 461 -9.40 -15.82 11.43
N ALA A 462 -10.72 -15.92 11.20
CA ALA A 462 -11.70 -15.89 12.28
C ALA A 462 -11.63 -17.16 13.16
N GLU A 463 -11.49 -18.34 12.55
CA GLU A 463 -11.31 -19.60 13.28
C GLU A 463 -10.01 -19.61 14.07
N TRP A 464 -8.91 -19.16 13.46
CA TRP A 464 -7.62 -19.02 14.13
C TRP A 464 -7.65 -18.00 15.28
N LEU A 465 -8.32 -16.86 15.09
CA LEU A 465 -8.48 -15.84 16.15
C LEU A 465 -9.21 -16.40 17.38
N LEU A 466 -10.24 -17.23 17.18
CA LEU A 466 -10.93 -17.91 18.28
C LEU A 466 -9.99 -18.80 19.09
N GLU A 467 -9.07 -19.50 18.42
CA GLU A 467 -8.08 -20.36 19.08
C GLU A 467 -7.06 -19.53 19.87
N VAL A 468 -6.49 -18.49 19.25
CA VAL A 468 -5.53 -17.58 19.90
C VAL A 468 -6.12 -16.91 21.14
N LEU A 469 -7.34 -16.36 21.04
CA LEU A 469 -7.97 -15.68 22.17
C LEU A 469 -8.48 -16.63 23.26
N ALA A 470 -8.74 -17.91 22.92
CA ALA A 470 -9.09 -18.92 23.92
C ALA A 470 -7.87 -19.39 24.73
N ASP A 471 -6.68 -19.36 24.12
CA ASP A 471 -5.42 -19.73 24.76
C ASP A 471 -4.72 -18.54 25.44
N ALA A 472 -5.13 -17.30 25.16
CA ALA A 472 -4.65 -16.10 25.84
C ALA A 472 -4.96 -16.16 27.34
N ASP A 473 -3.94 -16.45 28.14
CA ASP A 473 -3.96 -16.49 29.62
C ASP A 473 -3.19 -15.28 30.22
N ASP A 474 -2.83 -14.32 29.34
CA ASP A 474 -1.94 -13.18 29.57
C ASP A 474 -2.64 -11.96 30.21
N ASP A 475 -1.87 -11.08 30.85
CA ASP A 475 -2.38 -9.89 31.54
C ASP A 475 -3.11 -8.96 30.56
N PHE A 476 -2.52 -8.60 29.43
CA PHE A 476 -3.18 -7.79 28.39
C PHE A 476 -3.09 -8.45 27.01
N THR A 477 -4.18 -8.34 26.25
CA THR A 477 -4.22 -8.74 24.85
C THR A 477 -4.44 -7.51 23.97
N PHE A 478 -3.54 -7.32 23.00
CA PHE A 478 -3.56 -6.25 22.01
C PHE A 478 -3.82 -6.82 20.63
N VAL A 479 -4.81 -6.29 19.93
CA VAL A 479 -5.15 -6.70 18.56
C VAL A 479 -4.75 -5.58 17.60
N PHE A 480 -4.17 -5.96 16.45
CA PHE A 480 -3.74 -5.03 15.40
C PHE A 480 -4.42 -5.41 14.09
N THR A 481 -5.15 -4.46 13.51
CA THR A 481 -5.77 -4.59 12.18
C THR A 481 -5.45 -3.32 11.39
N HIS A 482 -5.21 -3.39 10.08
CA HIS A 482 -4.98 -2.17 9.32
C HIS A 482 -6.30 -1.40 9.11
N HIS A 483 -7.34 -2.04 8.60
CA HIS A 483 -8.68 -1.46 8.48
C HIS A 483 -9.41 -1.46 9.83
N ALA A 484 -10.17 -0.40 10.08
CA ALA A 484 -10.79 -0.15 11.38
C ALA A 484 -12.20 -0.75 11.54
N ALA A 485 -12.50 -1.25 12.74
CA ALA A 485 -13.84 -1.53 13.24
C ALA A 485 -14.64 -0.23 13.46
N TYR A 486 -13.99 0.78 14.06
CA TYR A 486 -14.53 2.12 14.25
C TYR A 486 -13.77 3.10 13.36
N THR A 487 -14.39 3.49 12.25
CA THR A 487 -13.81 4.35 11.22
C THR A 487 -13.94 5.83 11.60
N SER A 488 -13.01 6.66 11.13
CA SER A 488 -13.12 8.13 11.24
C SER A 488 -13.82 8.72 10.02
N ARG A 489 -13.72 8.08 8.84
CA ARG A 489 -14.21 8.66 7.59
C ARG A 489 -15.71 8.46 7.38
N PRO A 490 -16.48 9.49 6.96
CA PRO A 490 -17.91 9.37 6.72
C PRO A 490 -18.30 8.24 5.75
N GLY A 491 -19.23 7.39 6.19
CA GLY A 491 -19.82 6.31 5.38
C GLY A 491 -18.88 5.14 5.07
N ARG A 492 -17.69 5.08 5.67
CA ARG A 492 -16.74 3.98 5.53
C ARG A 492 -17.08 2.85 6.51
N TYR A 493 -17.14 1.62 6.01
CA TYR A 493 -17.53 0.45 6.79
C TYR A 493 -16.81 -0.81 6.30
N TYR A 494 -16.19 -1.54 7.23
CA TYR A 494 -15.44 -2.76 6.94
C TYR A 494 -16.16 -3.97 7.57
N ALA A 495 -17.09 -4.57 6.82
CA ALA A 495 -17.95 -5.66 7.29
C ALA A 495 -17.18 -6.87 7.84
N GLY A 496 -16.02 -7.22 7.31
CA GLY A 496 -15.25 -8.38 7.80
C GLY A 496 -14.59 -8.09 9.13
N VAL A 497 -14.08 -6.88 9.34
CA VAL A 497 -13.56 -6.48 10.65
C VAL A 497 -14.71 -6.43 11.66
N THR A 498 -15.80 -5.73 11.33
CA THR A 498 -16.93 -5.47 12.25
C THR A 498 -17.90 -6.64 12.45
N GLU A 499 -18.13 -7.48 11.44
CA GLU A 499 -19.07 -8.61 11.53
C GLU A 499 -18.37 -9.94 11.80
N ASN A 500 -17.11 -10.14 11.36
CA ASN A 500 -16.44 -11.44 11.52
C ASN A 500 -15.44 -11.48 12.68
N TRP A 501 -14.75 -10.38 13.01
CA TRP A 501 -13.70 -10.40 14.05
C TRP A 501 -14.09 -9.66 15.31
N MET A 502 -14.78 -8.52 15.18
CA MET A 502 -15.22 -7.74 16.34
C MET A 502 -16.04 -8.51 17.36
N PRO A 503 -17.03 -9.33 16.94
CA PRO A 503 -17.75 -10.16 17.88
C PRO A 503 -16.83 -11.18 18.58
N ILE A 504 -15.81 -11.71 17.90
CA ILE A 504 -14.90 -12.71 18.47
C ILE A 504 -14.07 -12.12 19.61
N TRP A 505 -13.46 -10.95 19.40
CA TRP A 505 -12.65 -10.34 20.45
C TRP A 505 -13.50 -9.74 21.58
N GLU A 506 -14.69 -9.20 21.30
CA GLU A 506 -15.61 -8.73 22.34
C GLU A 506 -16.14 -9.91 23.19
N GLU A 507 -16.55 -11.01 22.57
CA GLU A 507 -17.01 -12.21 23.28
C GLU A 507 -15.91 -12.90 24.10
N SER A 508 -14.64 -12.73 23.71
CA SER A 508 -13.50 -13.31 24.44
C SER A 508 -13.32 -12.71 25.84
N GLY A 509 -13.62 -11.41 26.00
CA GLY A 509 -13.42 -10.66 27.24
C GLY A 509 -11.96 -10.46 27.68
N VAL A 510 -10.97 -10.85 26.86
CA VAL A 510 -9.53 -10.70 27.22
C VAL A 510 -8.86 -9.49 26.55
N VAL A 511 -9.37 -9.08 25.39
CA VAL A 511 -8.83 -7.97 24.59
C VAL A 511 -9.02 -6.64 25.30
N SER A 512 -7.95 -5.86 25.36
CA SER A 512 -7.93 -4.57 26.08
C SER A 512 -7.89 -3.37 25.14
N MET A 513 -7.13 -3.48 24.03
CA MET A 513 -7.07 -2.46 23.00
C MET A 513 -6.97 -3.07 21.61
N VAL A 514 -7.58 -2.39 20.63
CA VAL A 514 -7.46 -2.67 19.20
C VAL A 514 -6.80 -1.46 18.53
N PHE A 515 -5.65 -1.68 17.90
CA PHE A 515 -4.88 -0.68 17.17
C PHE A 515 -5.14 -0.79 15.67
N GLN A 516 -5.40 0.37 15.05
CA GLN A 516 -5.93 0.47 13.71
C GLN A 516 -5.26 1.57 12.91
N GLY A 517 -5.39 1.50 11.58
CA GLY A 517 -4.86 2.44 10.62
C GLY A 517 -5.87 2.77 9.52
N HIS A 518 -5.39 3.03 8.30
CA HIS A 518 -6.13 3.25 7.05
C HIS A 518 -6.96 4.54 6.96
N ASP A 519 -7.58 4.93 8.06
CA ASP A 519 -8.28 6.20 8.22
C ASP A 519 -7.25 7.19 8.75
N HIS A 520 -6.67 7.97 7.84
CA HIS A 520 -5.59 8.92 8.09
C HIS A 520 -6.00 10.06 9.05
N ALA A 521 -6.15 9.72 10.31
CA ALA A 521 -6.63 10.56 11.39
C ALA A 521 -6.21 9.91 12.70
N TYR A 522 -6.25 10.70 13.77
CA TYR A 522 -6.14 10.17 15.11
C TYR A 522 -7.51 10.19 15.78
N THR A 523 -8.01 9.03 16.18
CA THR A 523 -9.19 8.92 17.03
C THR A 523 -9.02 7.81 18.06
N ARG A 524 -9.53 8.06 19.26
CA ARG A 524 -9.72 7.04 20.28
C ARG A 524 -11.17 7.03 20.72
N THR A 525 -11.76 5.85 20.76
CA THR A 525 -13.11 5.65 21.28
C THR A 525 -13.13 5.74 22.81
N TYR A 526 -14.31 5.94 23.39
CA TYR A 526 -14.57 5.41 24.74
C TYR A 526 -14.37 3.87 24.73
N PRO A 527 -14.26 3.19 25.88
CA PRO A 527 -14.34 1.73 25.88
C PRO A 527 -15.66 1.29 25.24
N MET A 528 -15.59 0.37 24.28
CA MET A 528 -16.77 -0.13 23.56
C MET A 528 -16.98 -1.61 23.84
N LEU A 529 -18.24 -2.03 23.94
CA LEU A 529 -18.66 -3.43 24.03
C LEU A 529 -20.05 -3.58 23.40
N ASP A 530 -20.25 -4.61 22.56
CA ASP A 530 -21.52 -4.86 21.87
C ASP A 530 -22.02 -3.65 21.05
N GLY A 531 -21.09 -2.83 20.52
CA GLY A 531 -21.39 -1.62 19.76
C GLY A 531 -21.86 -0.42 20.58
N GLU A 532 -21.77 -0.48 21.92
CA GLU A 532 -22.19 0.59 22.83
C GLU A 532 -21.01 1.06 23.71
N ILE A 533 -21.09 2.29 24.21
CA ILE A 533 -20.11 2.80 25.18
C ILE A 533 -20.24 2.03 26.50
N SER A 534 -19.13 1.50 27.00
CA SER A 534 -19.00 0.70 28.22
C SER A 534 -17.90 1.26 29.13
N ASP A 535 -17.72 0.61 30.28
CA ASP A 535 -16.57 0.83 31.17
C ASP A 535 -15.49 -0.23 30.87
N ALA A 536 -14.21 0.16 30.98
CA ALA A 536 -13.09 -0.77 30.79
C ALA A 536 -13.14 -1.94 31.80
N ASP A 537 -13.54 -1.67 33.05
CA ASP A 537 -13.74 -2.67 34.11
C ASP A 537 -14.82 -3.71 33.77
N ASP A 538 -15.76 -3.36 32.89
CA ASP A 538 -16.85 -4.23 32.42
C ASP A 538 -16.50 -4.96 31.11
N GLY A 539 -15.21 -4.96 30.71
CA GLY A 539 -14.71 -5.60 29.50
C GLY A 539 -14.79 -4.71 28.25
N GLY A 540 -14.97 -3.40 28.41
CA GLY A 540 -14.93 -2.45 27.29
C GLY A 540 -13.53 -2.34 26.67
N ILE A 541 -13.48 -2.29 25.35
CA ILE A 541 -12.25 -2.27 24.54
C ILE A 541 -12.01 -0.87 23.99
N TYR A 542 -10.78 -0.37 24.08
CA TYR A 542 -10.39 0.86 23.40
C TYR A 542 -10.00 0.58 21.94
N TYR A 543 -10.55 1.35 21.01
CA TYR A 543 -10.18 1.32 19.60
C TYR A 543 -9.40 2.59 19.27
N VAL A 544 -8.18 2.41 18.75
CA VAL A 544 -7.25 3.51 18.44
C VAL A 544 -6.95 3.51 16.96
N LEU A 545 -7.26 4.62 16.30
CA LEU A 545 -6.82 4.96 14.95
C LEU A 545 -5.65 5.93 15.05
N SER A 546 -4.61 5.71 14.24
CA SER A 546 -3.42 6.57 14.21
C SER A 546 -2.84 6.66 12.82
N SER A 547 -2.21 7.79 12.51
CA SER A 547 -1.48 8.01 11.26
C SER A 547 -0.22 8.83 11.51
N ALA A 548 0.90 8.32 11.02
CA ALA A 548 2.22 8.96 11.09
C ALA A 548 2.60 9.70 9.79
N GLY A 549 1.90 9.43 8.68
CA GLY A 549 2.06 10.08 7.39
C GLY A 549 1.49 11.50 7.34
N ASP A 550 1.68 12.20 6.22
CA ASP A 550 1.32 13.63 6.10
C ASP A 550 0.01 13.91 5.32
N LYS A 551 -0.68 12.85 4.94
CA LYS A 551 -2.01 12.86 4.33
C LYS A 551 -3.05 12.63 5.41
N PHE A 552 -4.15 13.40 5.40
CA PHE A 552 -5.21 13.31 6.40
C PHE A 552 -6.61 13.28 5.79
N TYR A 553 -7.56 12.67 6.51
CA TYR A 553 -8.98 12.64 6.18
C TYR A 553 -9.83 13.41 7.18
N GLU A 554 -11.02 13.83 6.75
CA GLU A 554 -12.05 14.38 7.61
C GLU A 554 -12.53 13.33 8.62
N ILE A 555 -12.80 13.78 9.85
CA ILE A 555 -13.32 12.96 10.93
C ILE A 555 -14.84 13.21 11.04
N GLU A 556 -15.63 12.16 10.89
CA GLU A 556 -17.07 12.19 11.18
C GLU A 556 -17.29 12.24 12.69
N ASP A 557 -18.18 13.13 13.13
CA ASP A 557 -18.56 13.24 14.54
C ASP A 557 -19.42 12.03 14.94
N HIS A 558 -18.90 11.20 15.85
CA HIS A 558 -19.58 10.04 16.40
C HIS A 558 -19.55 10.06 17.92
N ASP A 559 -20.68 9.75 18.56
CA ASP A 559 -20.83 9.78 20.02
C ASP A 559 -19.85 8.83 20.74
N TYR A 560 -19.35 7.79 20.06
CA TYR A 560 -18.38 6.84 20.59
C TYR A 560 -16.93 7.35 20.60
N ILE A 561 -16.61 8.44 19.89
CA ILE A 561 -15.27 9.03 19.84
C ILE A 561 -15.06 9.86 21.11
N GLU A 562 -14.11 9.46 21.95
CA GLU A 562 -13.74 10.23 23.15
C GLU A 562 -12.77 11.36 22.81
N LEU A 563 -11.79 11.06 21.95
CA LEU A 563 -10.80 12.02 21.51
C LEU A 563 -10.54 11.87 20.01
N ALA A 564 -10.44 13.00 19.32
CA ALA A 564 -10.02 13.09 17.94
C ALA A 564 -8.99 14.22 17.80
N VAL A 565 -7.97 13.98 16.97
CA VAL A 565 -6.99 14.99 16.56
C VAL A 565 -6.91 14.97 15.04
N GLU A 566 -7.26 16.11 14.44
CA GLU A 566 -7.25 16.30 12.99
C GLU A 566 -5.87 16.78 12.50
N GLU A 567 -5.55 16.47 11.24
CA GLU A 567 -4.41 17.04 10.50
C GLU A 567 -3.06 17.01 11.24
N THR A 568 -2.83 15.98 12.07
CA THR A 568 -1.63 15.88 12.93
C THR A 568 -0.99 14.51 12.79
N GLN A 569 0.32 14.48 12.56
CA GLN A 569 1.12 13.26 12.53
C GLN A 569 1.30 12.76 13.96
N MET A 570 0.90 11.51 14.23
CA MET A 570 0.87 10.96 15.58
C MET A 570 1.71 9.67 15.70
N PHE A 571 2.24 9.45 16.90
CA PHE A 571 2.74 8.14 17.33
C PHE A 571 2.25 7.85 18.74
N GLN A 572 2.26 6.58 19.13
CA GLN A 572 1.75 6.14 20.43
C GLN A 572 2.82 5.40 21.21
N VAL A 573 2.85 5.64 22.51
CA VAL A 573 3.69 4.95 23.47
C VAL A 573 2.80 4.19 24.44
N ILE A 574 3.06 2.89 24.57
CA ILE A 574 2.32 2.01 25.45
C ILE A 574 3.30 1.44 26.47
N ASP A 575 3.01 1.65 27.75
CA ASP A 575 3.72 1.04 28.88
C ASP A 575 2.85 0.00 29.55
N VAL A 576 3.31 -1.25 29.59
CA VAL A 576 2.72 -2.30 30.45
C VAL A 576 3.52 -2.35 31.75
N MET A 577 2.84 -2.17 32.87
CA MET A 577 3.41 -2.03 34.20
C MET A 577 3.26 -3.32 35.02
N ARG A 578 4.09 -3.51 36.07
CA ARG A 578 4.01 -4.71 36.95
C ARG A 578 2.77 -4.80 37.82
N ASP A 579 1.97 -3.74 37.89
CA ASP A 579 0.80 -3.66 38.73
C ASP A 579 -0.49 -3.75 37.93
N ASP A 580 -0.46 -4.54 36.86
CA ASP A 580 -1.59 -4.86 35.99
C ASP A 580 -2.20 -3.60 35.38
N ARG A 581 -1.32 -2.70 34.92
CA ARG A 581 -1.71 -1.43 34.29
C ARG A 581 -1.06 -1.22 32.95
N VAL A 582 -1.84 -0.74 32.01
CA VAL A 582 -1.37 -0.19 30.74
C VAL A 582 -1.50 1.33 30.77
N ILE A 583 -0.41 2.03 30.48
CA ILE A 583 -0.42 3.47 30.26
C ILE A 583 -0.24 3.72 28.76
N TYR A 584 -1.32 4.09 28.10
CA TYR A 584 -1.33 4.52 26.71
C TYR A 584 -1.16 6.04 26.66
N ARG A 585 -0.29 6.51 25.76
CA ARG A 585 -0.06 7.94 25.49
C ARG A 585 0.08 8.18 23.99
N ALA A 586 -0.49 9.26 23.47
CA ALA A 586 -0.36 9.67 22.08
C ALA A 586 0.33 11.04 21.97
N PHE A 587 1.27 11.14 21.04
CA PHE A 587 2.12 12.30 20.86
C PHE A 587 2.14 12.73 19.40
N ASP A 588 2.33 14.03 19.16
CA ASP A 588 2.67 14.53 17.83
C ASP A 588 4.19 14.52 17.57
N VAL A 589 4.59 14.91 16.36
CA VAL A 589 5.99 14.99 15.92
C VAL A 589 6.85 15.99 16.73
N ASP A 590 6.24 16.98 17.37
CA ASP A 590 6.94 17.94 18.24
C ASP A 590 7.17 17.36 19.66
N GLY A 591 6.52 16.23 19.97
CA GLY A 591 6.58 15.54 21.26
C GLY A 591 5.55 16.05 22.27
N ASP A 592 4.53 16.78 21.81
CA ASP A 592 3.43 17.22 22.67
C ASP A 592 2.44 16.05 22.88
N GLU A 593 2.12 15.76 24.15
CA GLU A 593 1.12 14.73 24.52
C GLU A 593 -0.29 15.26 24.24
N HIS A 594 -1.04 14.57 23.38
CA HIS A 594 -2.44 14.90 23.05
C HIS A 594 -3.44 14.01 23.78
N ASP A 595 -3.05 12.78 24.11
CA ASP A 595 -3.92 11.80 24.74
C ASP A 595 -3.21 10.93 25.76
N ARG A 596 -3.98 10.46 26.74
CA ARG A 596 -3.55 9.53 27.76
C ARG A 596 -4.71 8.70 28.30
N VAL A 597 -4.50 7.40 28.38
CA VAL A 597 -5.41 6.45 29.04
C VAL A 597 -4.61 5.55 29.98
N GLU A 598 -5.18 5.27 31.15
CA GLU A 598 -4.69 4.24 32.06
C GLU A 598 -5.75 3.14 32.16
N ILE A 599 -5.35 1.91 31.83
CA ILE A 599 -6.19 0.71 31.91
C ILE A 599 -5.67 -0.10 33.09
N GLU A 600 -6.53 -0.47 34.02
CA GLU A 600 -6.19 -1.34 35.16
C GLU A 600 -7.03 -2.62 35.05
N LYS A 601 -6.46 -3.79 35.34
CA LYS A 601 -7.20 -5.06 35.41
C LYS A 601 -7.40 -5.55 36.85
#